data_AF-A0A7X2LSM2-F1
#
_entry.id   AF-A0A7X2LSM2-F1
#
_cell.length_a   1.000
_cell.length_b   1.000
_cell.length_c   1.000
_cell.angle_alpha   90.00
_cell.angle_beta   90.00
_cell.angle_gamma   90.00
#
_symmetry.space_group_name_H-M   'P 1'
#
loop_
_entity.id
_entity.type
_entity.pdbx_description
1 polymer ?
#
loop_
_entity_poly.entity_id
_entity_poly.type
_entity_poly.pdbx_seq_one_letter_code
_entity_poly.pdbx_strand_id
1 'polypeptide(L)'
;MRKFIPIRPFLFALFSLCLAASAWAQKAEHGTADEAVAMVQQVIASIKANGRDKTLAEVNNTTTGKFRDRDLYVTINDLNGKNLAHGANPKMQGKDLIDLKDADGKYFVRERIELAKTKGKGWQDYKFVNPMSKQIEPKSMYFEKYEDLIINCGIYKAK
;
A
#
# COMPACT_ATOMS: atom_id res chain seq x y z
N MET A 1 32.52 58.33 55.22
CA MET A 1 33.05 58.72 53.91
C MET A 1 32.44 57.81 52.84
N ARG A 2 31.85 58.38 51.80
CA ARG A 2 31.23 57.69 50.65
C ARG A 2 32.31 57.09 49.73
N LYS A 3 32.09 55.89 49.17
CA LYS A 3 32.47 55.56 47.78
C LYS A 3 31.43 54.64 47.13
N PHE A 4 31.32 54.82 45.82
CA PHE A 4 30.22 54.55 44.89
C PHE A 4 30.24 53.13 44.26
N ILE A 5 29.06 52.77 43.74
CA ILE A 5 28.51 51.60 42.98
C ILE A 5 29.19 51.44 41.56
N PRO A 6 29.28 50.24 40.88
CA PRO A 6 28.13 49.64 40.16
C PRO A 6 28.01 48.11 39.90
N ILE A 7 26.76 47.65 40.04
CA ILE A 7 25.87 46.93 39.09
C ILE A 7 26.51 45.94 38.10
N ARG A 8 26.07 44.66 38.16
CA ARG A 8 25.49 43.96 36.99
C ARG A 8 24.65 42.73 37.39
N PRO A 9 23.43 42.56 36.82
CA PRO A 9 22.52 41.46 37.13
C PRO A 9 22.73 40.29 36.16
N PHE A 10 22.73 39.07 36.69
CA PHE A 10 22.73 37.79 35.98
C PHE A 10 22.01 36.82 36.94
N LEU A 11 21.02 36.01 36.60
CA LEU A 11 20.48 35.53 35.34
C LEU A 11 19.05 35.08 35.65
N PHE A 12 18.06 35.49 34.85
CA PHE A 12 16.79 34.77 34.73
C PHE A 12 17.11 33.40 34.12
N ALA A 13 16.74 32.31 34.79
CA ALA A 13 16.62 31.00 34.16
C ALA A 13 15.17 30.55 34.28
N LEU A 14 14.40 30.87 33.25
CA LEU A 14 13.09 30.28 32.96
C LEU A 14 13.23 28.75 33.00
N PHE A 15 12.48 28.10 33.87
CA PHE A 15 12.25 26.66 33.80
C PHE A 15 11.29 26.42 32.62
N SER A 16 11.82 26.45 31.40
CA SER A 16 11.05 26.13 30.19
C SER A 16 10.71 24.65 30.22
N LEU A 17 9.44 24.39 30.46
CA LEU A 17 8.74 23.12 30.37
C LEU A 17 8.96 22.51 28.97
N CYS A 18 10.01 21.70 28.81
CA CYS A 18 10.16 20.84 27.63
C CYS A 18 9.17 19.68 27.74
N LEU A 19 7.89 19.95 27.44
CA LEU A 19 6.99 18.93 26.91
C LEU A 19 7.50 18.57 25.51
N ALA A 20 8.53 17.72 25.47
CA ALA A 20 8.83 16.97 24.27
C ALA A 20 7.61 16.09 24.01
N ALA A 21 6.72 16.59 23.16
CA ALA A 21 5.65 15.81 22.58
C ALA A 21 6.31 14.63 21.88
N SER A 22 6.37 13.49 22.57
CA SER A 22 6.40 12.21 21.91
C SER A 22 5.09 12.18 21.12
N ALA A 23 5.14 12.64 19.87
CA ALA A 23 4.11 12.35 18.92
C ALA A 23 4.24 10.84 18.68
N TRP A 24 3.51 10.06 19.46
CA TRP A 24 3.21 8.69 19.11
C TRP A 24 2.51 8.80 17.76
N ALA A 25 3.24 8.58 16.67
CA ALA A 25 2.65 8.47 15.36
C ALA A 25 1.71 7.27 15.43
N GLN A 26 0.44 7.52 15.73
CA GLN A 26 -0.58 6.50 15.60
C GLN A 26 -0.57 6.09 14.14
N LYS A 27 -0.12 4.86 13.88
CA LYS A 27 -0.18 4.27 12.56
C LYS A 27 -1.66 4.31 12.14
N ALA A 28 -1.94 4.93 11.00
CA ALA A 28 -3.32 5.00 10.50
C ALA A 28 -3.92 3.58 10.43
N GLU A 29 -5.22 3.44 10.71
CA GLU A 29 -5.86 2.11 10.74
C GLU A 29 -5.88 1.43 9.35
N HIS A 30 -5.83 2.23 8.29
CA HIS A 30 -5.84 1.81 6.90
C HIS A 30 -4.59 2.30 6.15
N GLY A 31 -4.26 1.61 5.07
CA GLY A 31 -3.24 2.03 4.12
C GLY A 31 -3.67 3.25 3.31
N THR A 32 -2.66 4.00 2.87
CA THR A 32 -2.81 5.21 2.07
C THR A 32 -2.51 4.94 0.60
N ALA A 33 -2.94 5.85 -0.28
CA ALA A 33 -2.68 5.74 -1.71
C ALA A 33 -1.17 5.72 -2.02
N ASP A 34 -0.38 6.53 -1.32
CA ASP A 34 1.07 6.60 -1.49
C ASP A 34 1.75 5.30 -1.06
N GLU A 35 1.30 4.69 0.05
CA GLU A 35 1.81 3.38 0.49
C GLU A 35 1.48 2.27 -0.52
N ALA A 36 0.30 2.29 -1.15
CA ALA A 36 -0.06 1.34 -2.19
C ALA A 36 0.85 1.47 -3.43
N VAL A 37 1.12 2.70 -3.88
CA VAL A 37 2.04 2.97 -4.99
C VAL A 37 3.45 2.51 -4.64
N ALA A 38 3.94 2.87 -3.46
CA ALA A 38 5.25 2.47 -2.98
C ALA A 38 5.39 0.94 -2.92
N MET A 39 4.35 0.22 -2.47
CA MET A 39 4.36 -1.25 -2.42
C MET A 39 4.46 -1.87 -3.82
N VAL A 40 3.75 -1.34 -4.81
CA VAL A 40 3.89 -1.78 -6.21
C VAL A 40 5.32 -1.55 -6.74
N GLN A 41 5.90 -0.40 -6.46
CA GLN A 41 7.28 -0.09 -6.85
C GLN A 41 8.30 -1.02 -6.17
N GLN A 42 8.10 -1.36 -4.90
CA GLN A 42 8.93 -2.32 -4.17
C GLN A 42 8.86 -3.73 -4.78
N VAL A 43 7.69 -4.17 -5.24
CA VAL A 43 7.53 -5.46 -5.93
C VAL A 43 8.28 -5.45 -7.26
N ILE A 44 8.14 -4.39 -8.06
CA ILE A 44 8.87 -4.26 -9.33
C ILE A 44 10.38 -4.26 -9.10
N ALA A 45 10.85 -3.54 -8.08
CA ALA A 45 12.26 -3.56 -7.68
C ALA A 45 12.71 -4.97 -7.24
N SER A 46 11.86 -5.70 -6.51
CA SER A 46 12.14 -7.08 -6.12
C SER A 46 12.20 -8.02 -7.33
N ILE A 47 11.33 -7.86 -8.33
CA ILE A 47 11.39 -8.64 -9.57
C ILE A 47 12.74 -8.41 -10.27
N LYS A 48 13.17 -7.14 -10.38
CA LYS A 48 14.47 -6.79 -10.98
C LYS A 48 15.67 -7.35 -10.24
N ALA A 49 15.64 -7.33 -8.90
CA ALA A 49 16.77 -7.73 -8.07
C ALA A 49 16.83 -9.24 -7.79
N ASN A 50 15.67 -9.87 -7.60
CA ASN A 50 15.54 -11.23 -7.09
C ASN A 50 14.90 -12.22 -8.09
N GLY A 51 14.42 -11.72 -9.23
CA GLY A 51 13.69 -12.50 -10.22
C GLY A 51 12.20 -12.64 -9.92
N ARG A 52 11.47 -13.04 -10.98
CA ARG A 52 10.01 -13.22 -10.98
C ARG A 52 9.57 -14.26 -9.96
N ASP A 53 10.07 -15.48 -10.06
CA ASP A 53 9.54 -16.62 -9.29
C ASP A 53 9.70 -16.44 -7.78
N LYS A 54 10.88 -15.98 -7.36
CA LYS A 54 11.14 -15.65 -5.95
C LYS A 54 10.22 -14.55 -5.44
N THR A 55 9.96 -13.52 -6.25
CA THR A 55 9.06 -12.43 -5.86
C THR A 55 7.59 -12.89 -5.83
N LEU A 56 7.14 -13.72 -6.77
CA LEU A 56 5.79 -14.29 -6.76
C LEU A 56 5.57 -15.17 -5.53
N ALA A 57 6.55 -16.00 -5.16
CA ALA A 57 6.50 -16.83 -3.95
C ALA A 57 6.37 -15.97 -2.68
N GLU A 58 7.14 -14.87 -2.61
CA GLU A 58 7.07 -13.92 -1.50
C GLU A 58 5.70 -13.22 -1.41
N VAL A 59 5.12 -12.82 -2.55
CA VAL A 59 3.77 -12.25 -2.60
C VAL A 59 2.72 -13.29 -2.19
N ASN A 60 2.90 -14.56 -2.54
CA ASN A 60 1.95 -15.63 -2.19
C ASN A 60 1.98 -16.02 -0.71
N ASN A 61 3.04 -15.67 0.02
CA ASN A 61 3.15 -15.92 1.44
C ASN A 61 2.24 -14.98 2.24
N THR A 62 1.01 -15.41 2.51
CA THR A 62 0.00 -14.58 3.20
C THR A 62 0.22 -14.44 4.71
N THR A 63 1.17 -15.19 5.28
CA THR A 63 1.42 -15.26 6.72
C THR A 63 2.60 -14.39 7.14
N THR A 64 3.72 -14.48 6.41
CA THR A 64 4.96 -13.75 6.72
C THR A 64 5.51 -12.95 5.56
N GLY A 65 4.82 -12.92 4.41
CA GLY A 65 5.26 -12.18 3.24
C GLY A 65 5.30 -10.67 3.48
N LYS A 66 6.36 -10.04 3.00
CA LYS A 66 6.62 -8.60 3.22
C LYS A 66 5.76 -7.63 2.40
N PHE A 67 5.01 -8.13 1.41
CA PHE A 67 4.20 -7.32 0.49
C PHE A 67 2.74 -7.17 0.95
N ARG A 68 2.58 -6.91 2.25
CA ARG A 68 1.29 -6.75 2.91
C ARG A 68 1.45 -5.85 4.14
N ASP A 69 0.51 -4.92 4.33
CA ASP A 69 0.43 -4.07 5.52
C ASP A 69 -1.02 -3.65 5.76
N ARG A 70 -1.59 -3.93 6.95
CA ARG A 70 -3.01 -3.67 7.27
C ARG A 70 -3.94 -4.25 6.18
N ASP A 71 -4.61 -3.39 5.42
CA ASP A 71 -5.51 -3.70 4.30
C ASP A 71 -4.82 -3.67 2.92
N LEU A 72 -3.58 -3.18 2.83
CA LEU A 72 -2.74 -3.24 1.64
C LEU A 72 -2.21 -4.65 1.43
N TYR A 73 -2.36 -5.16 0.22
CA TYR A 73 -1.76 -6.41 -0.22
C TYR A 73 -1.50 -6.36 -1.71
N VAL A 74 -0.49 -7.10 -2.15
CA VAL A 74 -0.16 -7.21 -3.57
C VAL A 74 -0.94 -8.34 -4.22
N THR A 75 -1.40 -8.08 -5.44
CA THR A 75 -1.84 -9.12 -6.38
C THR A 75 -1.10 -8.92 -7.70
N ILE A 76 -0.75 -10.01 -8.36
CA ILE A 76 -0.05 -10.00 -9.66
C ILE A 76 -0.84 -10.85 -10.63
N ASN A 77 -1.17 -10.26 -11.78
CA ASN A 77 -1.85 -10.94 -12.88
C ASN A 77 -0.95 -10.94 -14.14
N ASP A 78 -1.14 -11.92 -15.02
CA ASP A 78 -0.64 -11.81 -16.38
C ASP A 78 -1.59 -10.97 -17.27
N LEU A 79 -1.19 -10.75 -18.52
CA LEU A 79 -1.98 -10.00 -19.51
C LEU A 79 -3.19 -10.76 -20.09
N ASN A 80 -3.45 -11.98 -19.62
CA ASN A 80 -4.59 -12.83 -20.01
C ASN A 80 -5.62 -12.99 -18.88
N GLY A 81 -5.33 -12.47 -17.67
CA GLY A 81 -6.26 -12.50 -16.54
C GLY A 81 -5.98 -13.59 -15.51
N LYS A 82 -4.95 -14.41 -15.72
CA LYS A 82 -4.53 -15.37 -14.70
C LYS A 82 -3.90 -14.63 -13.53
N ASN A 83 -4.34 -14.94 -12.32
CA ASN A 83 -3.70 -14.47 -11.10
C ASN A 83 -2.48 -15.33 -10.80
N LEU A 84 -1.29 -14.73 -10.85
CA LEU A 84 -0.02 -15.42 -10.61
C LEU A 84 0.38 -15.35 -9.14
N ALA A 85 -0.01 -14.28 -8.44
CA ALA A 85 0.17 -14.19 -7.00
C ALA A 85 -0.91 -13.34 -6.33
N HIS A 86 -1.24 -13.68 -5.08
CA HIS A 86 -2.22 -12.94 -4.28
C HIS A 86 -1.89 -12.99 -2.77
N GLY A 87 -1.50 -11.85 -2.22
CA GLY A 87 -1.00 -11.74 -0.83
C GLY A 87 -2.04 -11.73 0.28
N ALA A 88 -3.33 -11.65 -0.04
CA ALA A 88 -4.41 -11.73 0.96
C ALA A 88 -5.39 -12.90 0.81
N ASN A 89 -5.42 -13.60 -0.33
CA ASN A 89 -6.43 -14.61 -0.62
C ASN A 89 -5.81 -15.77 -1.42
N PRO A 90 -5.32 -16.82 -0.75
CA PRO A 90 -4.70 -17.96 -1.40
C PRO A 90 -5.60 -18.66 -2.43
N LYS A 91 -6.93 -18.58 -2.28
CA LYS A 91 -7.88 -19.21 -3.21
C LYS A 91 -7.86 -18.60 -4.61
N MET A 92 -7.32 -17.38 -4.76
CA MET A 92 -7.17 -16.70 -6.05
C MET A 92 -5.88 -17.09 -6.78
N GLN A 93 -4.87 -17.62 -6.07
CA GLN A 93 -3.57 -17.93 -6.65
C GLN A 93 -3.71 -19.00 -7.75
N GLY A 94 -3.17 -18.71 -8.93
CA GLY A 94 -3.19 -19.59 -10.10
C GLY A 94 -4.52 -19.64 -10.86
N LYS A 95 -5.56 -18.92 -10.42
CA LYS A 95 -6.89 -18.93 -11.06
C LYS A 95 -6.95 -17.98 -12.24
N ASP A 96 -7.73 -18.37 -13.24
CA ASP A 96 -8.18 -17.44 -14.27
C ASP A 96 -9.30 -16.57 -13.68
N LEU A 97 -9.06 -15.26 -13.64
CA LEU A 97 -9.99 -14.28 -13.08
C LEU A 97 -10.54 -13.34 -14.15
N ILE A 98 -10.33 -13.61 -15.44
CA ILE A 98 -10.72 -12.71 -16.52
C ILE A 98 -12.23 -12.37 -16.49
N ASP A 99 -13.05 -13.32 -16.05
CA ASP A 99 -14.52 -13.16 -15.99
C ASP A 99 -15.04 -12.87 -14.59
N LEU A 100 -14.15 -12.66 -13.62
CA LEU A 100 -14.54 -12.30 -12.27
C LEU A 100 -15.20 -10.91 -12.27
N LYS A 101 -16.39 -10.85 -11.68
CA LYS A 101 -17.14 -9.62 -11.49
C LYS A 101 -17.03 -9.14 -10.05
N ASP A 102 -17.07 -7.84 -9.85
CA ASP A 102 -17.36 -7.29 -8.54
C ASP A 102 -18.86 -7.37 -8.21
N ALA A 103 -19.25 -6.87 -7.03
CA ALA A 103 -20.63 -6.90 -6.55
C ALA A 103 -21.63 -6.09 -7.41
N ASP A 104 -21.14 -5.18 -8.27
CA ASP A 104 -21.97 -4.38 -9.18
C ASP A 104 -21.98 -4.96 -10.61
N GLY A 105 -21.37 -6.13 -10.81
CA GLY A 105 -21.32 -6.81 -12.11
C GLY A 105 -20.18 -6.37 -13.03
N LYS A 106 -19.24 -5.55 -12.54
CA LYS A 106 -18.13 -5.01 -13.32
C LYS A 106 -17.01 -6.05 -13.52
N TYR A 107 -16.60 -6.29 -14.76
CA TYR A 107 -15.43 -7.12 -15.11
C TYR A 107 -14.11 -6.37 -14.85
N PHE A 108 -13.76 -6.20 -13.58
CA PHE A 108 -12.62 -5.37 -13.19
C PHE A 108 -11.27 -5.93 -13.66
N VAL A 109 -11.13 -7.24 -13.88
CA VAL A 109 -9.87 -7.81 -14.41
C VAL A 109 -9.70 -7.48 -15.90
N ARG A 110 -10.77 -7.58 -16.72
CA ARG A 110 -10.74 -7.18 -18.14
C ARG A 110 -10.38 -5.70 -18.29
N GLU A 111 -11.09 -4.83 -17.59
CA GLU A 111 -10.83 -3.38 -17.63
C GLU A 111 -9.38 -3.07 -17.22
N ARG A 112 -8.85 -3.77 -16.20
CA ARG A 112 -7.47 -3.54 -15.76
C ARG A 112 -6.46 -3.92 -16.82
N ILE A 113 -6.67 -5.04 -17.50
CA ILE A 113 -5.78 -5.49 -18.58
C ILE A 113 -5.80 -4.49 -19.74
N GLU A 114 -6.97 -3.98 -20.10
CA GLU A 114 -7.10 -2.94 -21.13
C GLU A 114 -6.35 -1.66 -20.73
N LEU A 115 -6.55 -1.19 -19.50
CA LEU A 115 -5.84 -0.01 -18.97
C LEU A 115 -4.33 -0.24 -18.89
N ALA A 116 -3.87 -1.42 -18.47
CA ALA A 116 -2.46 -1.77 -18.41
C ALA A 116 -1.83 -1.84 -19.81
N LYS A 117 -2.54 -2.36 -20.81
CA LYS A 117 -2.08 -2.43 -22.20
C LYS A 117 -1.99 -1.04 -22.85
N THR A 118 -2.91 -0.14 -22.52
CA THR A 118 -3.01 1.18 -23.17
C THR A 118 -2.27 2.30 -22.44
N LYS A 119 -2.27 2.30 -21.10
CA LYS A 119 -1.68 3.37 -20.26
C LYS A 119 -0.44 2.92 -19.50
N GLY A 120 -0.20 1.62 -19.35
CA GLY A 120 0.91 1.06 -18.58
C GLY A 120 0.71 1.13 -17.06
N LYS A 121 0.09 2.18 -16.51
CA LYS A 121 -0.19 2.32 -15.08
C LYS A 121 -1.40 3.21 -14.82
N GLY A 122 -1.93 3.15 -13.60
CA GLY A 122 -3.00 4.03 -13.17
C GLY A 122 -3.79 3.50 -11.98
N TRP A 123 -4.93 4.13 -11.73
CA TRP A 123 -5.88 3.75 -10.69
C TRP A 123 -7.16 3.21 -11.33
N GLN A 124 -7.77 2.23 -10.67
CA GLN A 124 -9.01 1.61 -11.07
C GLN A 124 -9.90 1.39 -9.85
N ASP A 125 -11.16 1.81 -9.95
CA ASP A 125 -12.15 1.61 -8.89
C ASP A 125 -13.04 0.39 -9.16
N TYR A 126 -13.28 -0.41 -8.12
CA TYR A 126 -14.22 -1.55 -8.11
C TYR A 126 -14.53 -1.97 -6.67
N LYS A 127 -15.49 -2.89 -6.45
CA LYS A 127 -15.78 -3.41 -5.10
C LYS A 127 -15.08 -4.75 -4.83
N PHE A 128 -14.55 -4.93 -3.63
CA PHE A 128 -13.93 -6.21 -3.25
C PHE A 128 -14.03 -6.48 -1.75
N VAL A 129 -13.80 -7.73 -1.34
CA VAL A 129 -13.76 -8.10 0.08
C VAL A 129 -12.54 -7.45 0.73
N ASN A 130 -12.75 -6.64 1.78
CA ASN A 130 -11.69 -6.08 2.60
C ASN A 130 -11.13 -7.17 3.54
N PRO A 131 -9.81 -7.42 3.55
CA PRO A 131 -9.22 -8.47 4.37
C PRO A 131 -9.31 -8.22 5.88
N MET A 132 -9.52 -6.97 6.31
CA MET A 132 -9.69 -6.61 7.72
C MET A 132 -11.15 -6.74 8.17
N SER A 133 -12.08 -6.05 7.50
CA SER A 133 -13.51 -6.06 7.89
C SER A 133 -14.28 -7.30 7.43
N LYS A 134 -13.76 -8.03 6.44
CA LYS A 134 -14.42 -9.16 5.75
C LYS A 134 -15.69 -8.77 4.98
N GLN A 135 -15.95 -7.48 4.80
CA GLN A 135 -17.10 -6.97 4.03
C GLN A 135 -16.69 -6.60 2.60
N ILE A 136 -17.67 -6.56 1.70
CA ILE A 136 -17.48 -6.01 0.36
C ILE A 136 -17.51 -4.48 0.46
N GLU A 137 -16.43 -3.83 0.03
CA GLU A 137 -16.23 -2.40 0.15
C GLU A 137 -15.69 -1.80 -1.16
N PRO A 138 -15.93 -0.49 -1.42
CA PRO A 138 -15.29 0.21 -2.51
C PRO A 138 -13.76 0.22 -2.35
N LYS A 139 -13.05 -0.11 -3.42
CA LYS A 139 -11.59 -0.17 -3.47
C LYS A 139 -11.08 0.68 -4.64
N SER A 140 -9.99 1.41 -4.42
CA SER A 140 -9.18 1.98 -5.49
C SER A 140 -7.88 1.21 -5.60
N MET A 141 -7.63 0.62 -6.76
CA MET A 141 -6.47 -0.22 -7.05
C MET A 141 -5.49 0.50 -7.95
N TYR A 142 -4.29 0.77 -7.44
CA TYR A 142 -3.17 1.14 -8.28
C TYR A 142 -2.66 -0.10 -9.00
N PHE A 143 -2.38 0.04 -10.28
CA PHE A 143 -1.74 -0.98 -11.10
C PHE A 143 -0.57 -0.38 -11.87
N GLU A 144 0.46 -1.19 -12.09
CA GLU A 144 1.57 -0.88 -12.96
C GLU A 144 2.00 -2.14 -13.73
N LYS A 145 2.08 -1.98 -15.05
CA LYS A 145 2.55 -3.02 -15.95
C LYS A 145 4.07 -3.04 -15.92
N TYR A 146 4.62 -4.24 -15.74
CA TYR A 146 6.05 -4.51 -15.87
C TYR A 146 6.21 -5.80 -16.67
N GLU A 147 6.81 -5.71 -17.86
CA GLU A 147 6.90 -6.84 -18.82
C GLU A 147 5.50 -7.41 -19.16
N ASP A 148 5.27 -8.70 -18.93
CA ASP A 148 4.01 -9.43 -19.10
C ASP A 148 3.16 -9.47 -17.81
N LEU A 149 3.56 -8.73 -16.77
CA LEU A 149 2.89 -8.68 -15.48
C LEU A 149 2.12 -7.38 -15.28
N ILE A 150 1.03 -7.48 -14.53
CA ILE A 150 0.33 -6.35 -13.94
C ILE A 150 0.44 -6.49 -12.43
N ILE A 151 1.21 -5.61 -11.79
CA ILE A 151 1.42 -5.56 -10.34
C ILE A 151 0.41 -4.58 -9.75
N ASN A 152 -0.29 -4.99 -8.70
CA ASN A 152 -1.40 -4.22 -8.16
C ASN A 152 -1.35 -4.14 -6.64
N CYS A 153 -1.67 -2.97 -6.10
CA CYS A 153 -1.94 -2.75 -4.68
C CYS A 153 -2.95 -1.60 -4.57
N GLY A 154 -3.81 -1.60 -3.55
CA GLY A 154 -4.89 -0.62 -3.48
C GLY A 154 -5.46 -0.46 -2.09
N ILE A 155 -6.18 0.64 -1.92
CA ILE A 155 -6.80 1.08 -0.68
C ILE A 155 -8.31 0.86 -0.70
N TYR A 156 -8.87 0.54 0.45
CA TYR A 156 -10.31 0.59 0.64
C TYR A 156 -10.72 2.02 0.99
N LYS A 157 -11.82 2.48 0.39
CA LYS A 157 -12.35 3.82 0.68
C LYS A 157 -13.19 3.71 1.95
N ALA A 158 -12.83 4.49 2.98
CA ALA A 158 -13.63 4.58 4.20
C ALA A 158 -15.08 5.00 3.84
N LYS A 159 -16.04 4.48 4.61
CA LYS A 159 -17.43 4.94 4.53
C LYS A 159 -17.57 6.35 5.09
#